data_AF-A0A8X6LJP7-F1
#
_entry.id   AF-A0A8X6LJP7-F1
#
_cell.length_a   1.000
_cell.length_b   1.000
_cell.length_c   1.000
_cell.angle_alpha   90.00
_cell.angle_beta   90.00
_cell.angle_gamma   90.00
#
_symmetry.space_group_name_H-M   'P 1'
#
loop_
_entity.id
_entity.type
_entity.pdbx_description
1 polymer ?
#
loop_
_entity_poly.entity_id
_entity_poly.type
_entity_poly.pdbx_seq_one_letter_code
_entity_poly.pdbx_strand_id
1 'polypeptide(L)'
;MPEVSGPEIVKEALIHRPNINVIFISGYAKDAFLKSDDINIEDFHFLPKPFTLNELGNKIKGVSKIIAIVNQKGGVGKTTTSINLSTAFAAVGKSTLLVDLDPQGNASTGLGILIVVGKKKNIYKILLSSENKLIESAIFNIKEIPNLSLISSVVDLSAAEIELSQLERGKFVLKAH
;
A
#
# COMPACT_ATOMS: atom_id res chain seq x y z
N MET A 1 15.19 -9.14 -3.60
CA MET A 1 13.86 -9.57 -4.06
C MET A 1 12.96 -9.40 -2.85
N PRO A 2 12.07 -8.40 -2.81
CA PRO A 2 10.93 -8.52 -1.92
C PRO A 2 10.13 -9.71 -2.44
N GLU A 3 9.86 -10.69 -1.57
CA GLU A 3 9.22 -11.95 -1.96
C GLU A 3 7.72 -11.79 -2.25
N VAL A 4 7.15 -10.64 -1.88
CA VAL A 4 5.75 -10.26 -2.10
C VAL A 4 5.70 -8.85 -2.72
N SER A 5 4.78 -8.61 -3.65
CA SER A 5 4.52 -7.34 -4.33
C SER A 5 3.30 -6.61 -3.74
N GLY A 6 3.19 -5.29 -3.97
CA GLY A 6 2.05 -4.50 -3.52
C GLY A 6 0.68 -5.09 -3.93
N PRO A 7 0.50 -5.56 -5.17
CA PRO A 7 -0.73 -6.24 -5.60
C PRO A 7 -1.00 -7.59 -4.94
N GLU A 8 0.02 -8.40 -4.66
CA GLU A 8 -0.16 -9.65 -3.92
C GLU A 8 -0.67 -9.39 -2.50
N ILE A 9 -0.18 -8.31 -1.87
CA ILE A 9 -0.69 -7.88 -0.55
C ILE A 9 -2.18 -7.55 -0.62
N VAL A 10 -2.60 -6.88 -1.69
CA VAL A 10 -4.00 -6.52 -1.91
C VAL A 10 -4.86 -7.77 -2.17
N LYS A 11 -4.38 -8.69 -3.01
CA LYS A 11 -5.08 -9.94 -3.33
C LYS A 11 -5.28 -10.80 -2.08
N GLU A 12 -4.22 -11.00 -1.31
CA GLU A 12 -4.29 -11.76 -0.07
C GLU A 12 -5.20 -11.06 0.95
N ALA A 13 -5.13 -9.73 1.07
CA ALA A 13 -6.03 -8.98 1.93
C ALA A 13 -7.50 -9.19 1.54
N LEU A 14 -7.83 -9.27 0.25
CA LEU A 14 -9.19 -9.56 -0.22
C LEU A 14 -9.63 -11.00 0.03
N ILE A 15 -8.71 -11.97 -0.01
CA ILE A 15 -9.00 -13.37 0.37
C ILE A 15 -9.42 -13.45 1.84
N HIS A 16 -8.69 -12.79 2.73
CA HIS A 16 -8.99 -12.79 4.17
C HIS A 16 -10.11 -11.82 4.57
N ARG A 17 -10.34 -10.77 3.78
CA ARG A 17 -11.36 -9.72 4.03
C ARG A 17 -12.18 -9.46 2.76
N PRO A 18 -13.01 -10.43 2.30
CA PRO A 18 -13.79 -10.30 1.07
C PRO A 18 -14.85 -9.19 1.11
N ASN A 19 -15.18 -8.70 2.31
CA ASN A 19 -16.15 -7.62 2.51
C ASN A 19 -15.57 -6.22 2.23
N ILE A 20 -14.26 -6.09 2.03
CA ILE A 20 -13.64 -4.80 1.68
C ILE A 20 -14.20 -4.36 0.32
N ASN A 21 -14.71 -3.14 0.27
CA ASN A 21 -15.29 -2.55 -0.92
C ASN A 21 -14.32 -1.62 -1.65
N VAL A 22 -13.39 -1.00 -0.92
CA VAL A 22 -12.45 -0.04 -1.50
C VAL A 22 -11.06 -0.21 -0.89
N ILE A 23 -10.04 -0.26 -1.73
CA ILE A 23 -8.65 -0.31 -1.30
C ILE A 23 -7.92 0.93 -1.85
N PHE A 24 -7.33 1.72 -0.97
CA PHE A 24 -6.47 2.83 -1.35
C PHE A 24 -5.00 2.47 -1.12
N ILE A 25 -4.15 2.77 -2.09
CA ILE A 25 -2.71 2.53 -1.98
C ILE A 25 -1.96 3.86 -2.10
N SER A 26 -1.12 4.17 -1.12
CA SER A 26 -0.21 5.34 -1.11
C SER A 26 1.23 4.85 -1.26
N GLY A 27 2.02 5.36 -2.22
CA GLY A 27 3.43 4.96 -2.37
C GLY A 27 4.04 5.28 -3.74
N TYR A 28 5.31 4.88 -3.94
CA TYR A 28 6.07 5.17 -5.16
C TYR A 28 5.84 4.16 -6.30
N ALA A 29 5.68 4.74 -7.49
CA ALA A 29 5.81 4.23 -8.86
C ALA A 29 4.90 3.06 -9.32
N LYS A 30 4.08 3.39 -10.32
CA LYS A 30 3.45 2.48 -11.29
C LYS A 30 4.42 1.39 -11.77
N ASP A 31 5.71 1.70 -11.89
CA ASP A 31 6.75 0.79 -12.37
C ASP A 31 7.01 -0.40 -11.43
N ALA A 32 6.71 -0.28 -10.13
CA ALA A 32 6.74 -1.40 -9.20
C ALA A 32 5.54 -2.36 -9.39
N PHE A 33 4.42 -1.84 -9.90
CA PHE A 33 3.22 -2.63 -10.23
C PHE A 33 3.31 -3.30 -11.61
N LEU A 34 4.04 -2.70 -12.55
CA LEU A 34 4.17 -3.18 -13.94
C LEU A 34 5.18 -4.33 -14.13
N LYS A 35 6.00 -4.64 -13.11
CA LYS A 35 7.12 -5.59 -13.20
C LYS A 35 6.80 -7.02 -12.74
N SER A 36 5.57 -7.31 -12.35
CA SER A 36 5.19 -8.66 -11.92
C SER A 36 4.18 -9.23 -12.92
N ASP A 37 4.60 -10.34 -13.55
CA ASP A 37 3.89 -11.00 -14.64
C ASP A 37 2.61 -11.74 -14.18
N ASP A 38 2.41 -11.88 -12.85
CA ASP A 38 1.29 -12.59 -12.23
C ASP A 38 0.11 -11.68 -11.86
N ILE A 39 0.17 -10.40 -12.21
CA ILE A 39 -0.79 -9.38 -11.77
C ILE A 39 -1.67 -8.96 -12.93
N ASN A 40 -2.99 -9.10 -12.76
CA ASN A 40 -3.92 -8.44 -13.65
C ASN A 40 -4.04 -6.95 -13.30
N ILE A 41 -3.28 -6.12 -14.02
CA ILE A 41 -3.29 -4.66 -13.89
C ILE A 41 -4.70 -4.06 -14.07
N GLU A 42 -5.61 -4.76 -14.76
CA GLU A 42 -6.98 -4.31 -14.99
C GLU A 42 -7.81 -4.21 -13.70
N ASP A 43 -7.44 -4.94 -12.65
CA ASP A 43 -8.08 -4.88 -11.33
C ASP A 43 -7.75 -3.57 -10.58
N PHE A 44 -6.73 -2.83 -11.04
CA PHE A 44 -6.24 -1.61 -10.41
C PHE A 44 -6.70 -0.36 -11.17
N HIS A 45 -7.45 0.48 -10.47
CA HIS A 45 -7.77 1.82 -10.91
C HIS A 45 -6.66 2.80 -10.51
N PHE A 46 -5.72 3.02 -11.41
CA PHE A 46 -4.69 4.03 -11.22
C PHE A 46 -5.25 5.44 -11.34
N LEU A 47 -4.96 6.27 -10.34
CA LEU A 47 -5.37 7.66 -10.28
C LEU A 47 -4.13 8.56 -10.11
N PRO A 48 -3.53 9.03 -11.23
CA PRO A 48 -2.34 9.87 -11.18
C PRO A 48 -2.69 11.26 -10.63
N LYS A 49 -1.77 11.86 -9.87
CA LYS A 49 -1.90 13.28 -9.47
C LYS A 49 -1.26 14.22 -10.51
N PRO A 50 -1.81 15.41 -10.77
CA PRO A 50 -3.13 15.87 -10.35
C PRO A 50 -4.26 15.12 -11.09
N PHE A 51 -5.45 15.08 -10.50
CA PHE A 51 -6.67 14.56 -11.12
C PHE A 51 -7.87 15.47 -10.81
N THR A 52 -8.89 15.37 -11.64
CA THR A 52 -10.20 16.02 -11.51
C THR A 52 -11.22 15.13 -10.81
N LEU A 53 -12.31 15.72 -10.31
CA LEU A 53 -13.42 14.96 -9.72
C LEU A 53 -14.10 14.03 -10.73
N ASN A 54 -14.14 14.40 -12.02
CA ASN A 54 -14.69 13.54 -13.07
C ASN A 54 -13.81 12.31 -13.32
N GLU A 55 -12.47 12.47 -13.31
CA GLU A 55 -11.55 11.34 -13.42
C GLU A 55 -11.67 10.40 -12.24
N LEU A 56 -11.73 10.94 -11.01
CA LEU A 56 -12.03 10.14 -9.82
C LEU A 56 -13.37 9.43 -9.96
N GLY A 57 -14.44 10.17 -10.28
CA GLY A 57 -15.80 9.67 -10.46
C GLY A 57 -15.88 8.51 -11.45
N ASN A 58 -15.17 8.60 -12.57
CA ASN A 58 -15.12 7.55 -13.57
C ASN A 58 -14.36 6.30 -13.10
N LYS A 59 -13.30 6.46 -12.30
CA LYS A 59 -12.54 5.34 -11.72
C LYS A 59 -13.29 4.61 -10.59
N ILE A 60 -14.22 5.29 -9.91
CA ILE A 60 -14.96 4.72 -8.77
C ILE A 60 -16.37 4.21 -9.12
N LYS A 61 -16.79 4.25 -10.39
CA LYS A 61 -18.07 3.67 -10.84
C LYS A 61 -18.03 2.13 -10.79
N GLY A 62 -18.92 1.50 -10.01
CA GLY A 62 -19.10 0.04 -9.92
C GLY A 62 -18.81 -0.57 -8.52
N VAL A 63 -18.97 -1.90 -8.38
CA VAL A 63 -18.73 -2.66 -7.13
C VAL A 63 -17.24 -3.02 -7.00
N SER A 64 -16.76 -3.13 -5.74
CA SER A 64 -15.39 -3.44 -5.25
C SER A 64 -14.22 -2.86 -6.06
N LYS A 65 -13.48 -1.90 -5.49
CA LYS A 65 -12.49 -1.10 -6.24
C LYS A 65 -11.13 -1.05 -5.55
N ILE A 66 -10.09 -1.44 -6.27
CA ILE A 66 -8.71 -1.18 -5.87
C ILE A 66 -8.27 0.11 -6.55
N ILE A 67 -7.96 1.15 -5.78
CA ILE A 67 -7.58 2.48 -6.25
C ILE A 67 -6.13 2.76 -5.84
N ALA A 68 -5.25 2.82 -6.81
CA ALA A 68 -3.85 3.16 -6.61
C ALA A 68 -3.63 4.65 -6.87
N ILE A 69 -3.29 5.43 -5.83
CA ILE A 69 -2.98 6.85 -5.96
C ILE A 69 -1.48 7.01 -6.15
N VAL A 70 -1.08 7.26 -7.39
CA VAL A 70 0.33 7.18 -7.82
C VAL A 70 0.83 8.51 -8.36
N ASN A 71 2.11 8.81 -8.11
CA ASN A 71 2.86 9.89 -8.76
C ASN A 71 4.36 9.73 -8.43
N GLN A 72 5.22 9.85 -9.45
CA GLN A 72 6.69 9.79 -9.32
C GLN A 72 7.29 11.01 -8.59
N LYS A 73 6.56 12.13 -8.48
CA LYS A 73 7.01 13.34 -7.78
C LYS A 73 6.62 13.32 -6.29
N GLY A 74 7.57 13.67 -5.42
CA GLY A 74 7.32 13.93 -4.00
C GLY A 74 6.50 15.20 -3.76
N GLY A 75 5.78 15.29 -2.64
CA GLY A 75 5.07 16.52 -2.23
C GLY A 75 3.80 16.88 -3.00
N VAL A 76 3.30 16.02 -3.90
CA VAL A 76 2.07 16.29 -4.70
C VAL A 76 0.75 15.94 -3.99
N GLY A 77 0.79 15.69 -2.69
CA GLY A 77 -0.41 15.40 -1.88
C GLY A 77 -1.00 13.99 -2.09
N LYS A 78 -0.20 13.00 -2.50
CA LYS A 78 -0.64 11.59 -2.62
C LYS A 78 -1.24 11.09 -1.30
N THR A 79 -0.44 11.14 -0.24
CA THR A 79 -0.81 10.70 1.10
C THR A 79 -2.05 11.41 1.64
N THR A 80 -2.06 12.74 1.55
CA THR A 80 -3.21 13.56 1.94
C THR A 80 -4.47 13.12 1.21
N THR A 81 -4.36 12.83 -0.09
CA THR A 81 -5.50 12.36 -0.88
C THR A 81 -5.93 10.96 -0.48
N SER A 82 -5.00 10.02 -0.30
CA SER A 82 -5.31 8.65 0.10
C SER A 82 -6.02 8.61 1.45
N ILE A 83 -5.54 9.36 2.44
CA ILE A 83 -6.18 9.49 3.74
C ILE A 83 -7.60 10.05 3.57
N ASN A 84 -7.74 11.23 2.96
CA ASN A 84 -9.05 11.89 2.85
C ASN A 84 -10.07 11.07 2.07
N LEU A 85 -9.68 10.44 0.96
CA LEU A 85 -10.58 9.56 0.22
C LEU A 85 -10.91 8.31 1.03
N SER A 86 -9.95 7.64 1.66
CA SER A 86 -10.24 6.45 2.47
C SER A 86 -11.21 6.74 3.62
N THR A 87 -11.03 7.87 4.31
CA THR A 87 -11.93 8.34 5.35
C THR A 87 -13.31 8.69 4.79
N ALA A 88 -13.38 9.38 3.65
CA ALA A 88 -14.66 9.75 3.03
C ALA A 88 -15.47 8.52 2.61
N PHE A 89 -14.83 7.52 2.01
CA PHE A 89 -15.48 6.26 1.63
C PHE A 89 -15.96 5.48 2.85
N ALA A 90 -15.13 5.40 3.90
CA ALA A 90 -15.51 4.78 5.17
C ALA A 90 -16.72 5.48 5.83
N ALA A 91 -16.73 6.82 5.81
CA ALA A 91 -17.80 7.65 6.37
C ALA A 91 -19.15 7.46 5.65
N VAL A 92 -19.15 7.16 4.35
CA VAL A 92 -20.37 6.82 3.59
C VAL A 92 -20.71 5.32 3.63
N GLY A 93 -20.14 4.59 4.60
CA GLY A 93 -20.50 3.20 4.90
C GLY A 93 -19.78 2.14 4.07
N LYS A 94 -18.73 2.50 3.32
CA LYS A 94 -17.95 1.53 2.53
C LYS A 94 -16.85 0.91 3.40
N SER A 95 -16.77 -0.42 3.44
CA SER A 95 -15.63 -1.10 4.04
C SER A 95 -14.37 -0.76 3.23
N THR A 96 -13.44 -0.07 3.87
CA THR A 96 -12.30 0.57 3.20
C THR A 96 -10.99 0.14 3.85
N LEU A 97 -10.02 -0.24 3.03
CA LEU A 97 -8.65 -0.55 3.47
C LEU A 97 -7.69 0.47 2.86
N LEU A 98 -6.92 1.15 3.71
CA LEU A 98 -5.77 1.94 3.28
C LEU A 98 -4.51 1.07 3.42
N VAL A 99 -3.67 1.04 2.38
CA VAL A 99 -2.37 0.39 2.36
C VAL A 99 -1.31 1.46 2.20
N ASP A 100 -0.52 1.67 3.24
CA ASP A 100 0.59 2.63 3.24
C ASP A 100 1.87 1.92 2.74
N LEU A 101 2.18 2.10 1.46
CA LEU A 101 3.42 1.68 0.81
C LEU A 101 4.44 2.83 0.72
N ASP A 102 4.15 3.99 1.32
CA ASP A 102 5.15 5.05 1.41
C ASP A 102 6.11 4.67 2.55
N PRO A 103 7.39 4.46 2.25
CA PRO A 103 8.34 4.11 3.29
C PRO A 103 8.34 5.14 4.45
N GLN A 104 8.09 6.42 4.17
CA GLN A 104 8.04 7.48 5.21
C GLN A 104 6.87 7.32 6.19
N GLY A 105 5.89 6.47 5.91
CA GLY A 105 4.77 6.21 6.81
C GLY A 105 3.85 7.40 7.06
N ASN A 106 3.82 8.34 6.11
CA ASN A 106 3.03 9.56 6.20
C ASN A 106 1.51 9.27 6.30
N ALA A 107 1.02 8.18 5.70
CA ALA A 107 -0.41 7.88 5.74
C ALA A 107 -0.79 7.27 7.10
N SER A 108 0.07 6.40 7.61
CA SER A 108 -0.06 5.77 8.93
C SER A 108 -0.04 6.82 10.05
N THR A 109 0.95 7.71 10.04
CA THR A 109 1.08 8.79 11.03
C THR A 109 -0.06 9.81 10.92
N GLY A 110 -0.50 10.15 9.70
CA GLY A 110 -1.65 11.03 9.49
C GLY A 110 -2.98 10.48 10.00
N LEU A 111 -3.09 9.15 10.19
CA LEU A 111 -4.24 8.50 10.84
C LEU A 111 -4.04 8.25 12.35
N GLY A 112 -3.03 8.89 12.97
CA GLY A 112 -2.78 8.78 14.41
C GLY A 112 -2.13 7.46 14.83
N ILE A 113 -1.66 6.66 13.88
CA ILE A 113 -0.95 5.41 14.21
C ILE A 113 0.51 5.72 14.49
N LEU A 114 0.86 5.62 15.77
CA LEU A 114 2.26 5.61 16.21
C LEU A 114 2.95 4.37 15.65
N ILE A 115 3.91 4.61 14.77
CA ILE A 115 4.79 3.59 14.23
C ILE A 115 5.82 3.26 15.32
N VAL A 116 5.65 2.11 15.97
CA VAL A 116 6.60 1.64 16.98
C VAL A 116 7.55 0.65 16.34
N VAL A 117 8.83 1.00 16.27
CA VAL A 117 9.90 0.12 15.77
C VAL A 117 9.87 -1.20 16.54
N GLY A 118 9.88 -2.33 15.82
CA GLY A 118 9.87 -3.67 16.40
C GLY A 118 8.50 -4.21 16.85
N LYS A 119 7.46 -3.38 16.98
CA LYS A 119 6.09 -3.83 17.34
C LYS A 119 5.11 -3.64 16.17
N LYS A 120 4.40 -4.72 15.85
CA LYS A 120 3.43 -4.93 14.75
C LYS A 120 4.01 -5.52 13.45
N LYS A 121 3.17 -6.33 12.81
CA LYS A 121 3.34 -6.79 11.43
C LYS A 121 2.97 -5.61 10.54
N ASN A 122 3.90 -5.17 9.70
CA ASN A 122 3.78 -3.99 8.84
C ASN A 122 4.10 -4.39 7.39
N ILE A 123 3.93 -3.46 6.47
CA ILE A 123 4.16 -3.74 5.05
C ILE A 123 5.58 -4.28 4.77
N TYR A 124 6.61 -3.77 5.46
CA TYR A 124 7.99 -4.23 5.27
C TYR A 124 8.17 -5.69 5.66
N LYS A 125 7.66 -6.08 6.85
CA LYS A 125 7.70 -7.49 7.30
C LYS A 125 6.90 -8.42 6.38
N ILE A 126 5.84 -7.92 5.75
CA ILE A 126 5.10 -8.68 4.73
C ILE A 126 5.95 -8.86 3.47
N LEU A 127 6.55 -7.78 2.95
CA LEU A 127 7.36 -7.79 1.73
C LEU A 127 8.62 -8.67 1.85
N LEU A 128 9.17 -8.81 3.06
CA LEU A 128 10.33 -9.65 3.36
C LEU A 128 9.99 -11.11 3.70
N SER A 129 8.71 -11.44 3.87
CA SER A 129 8.27 -12.75 4.34
C SER A 129 7.75 -13.59 3.18
N SER A 130 8.17 -14.85 3.11
CA SER A 130 7.60 -15.86 2.21
C SER A 130 6.21 -16.34 2.67
N GLU A 131 5.79 -15.96 3.89
CA GLU A 131 4.51 -16.36 4.48
C GLU A 131 3.40 -15.32 4.28
N ASN A 132 2.44 -15.64 3.40
CA ASN A 132 1.24 -14.83 3.17
C ASN A 132 0.35 -14.65 4.43
N LYS A 133 0.44 -15.59 5.38
CA LYS A 133 -0.33 -15.57 6.64
C LYS A 133 -0.07 -14.32 7.51
N LEU A 134 0.98 -13.55 7.23
CA LEU A 134 1.25 -12.30 7.95
C LEU A 134 0.28 -11.17 7.57
N ILE A 135 -0.33 -11.21 6.37
CA ILE A 135 -1.13 -10.11 5.83
C ILE A 135 -2.41 -9.88 6.63
N GLU A 136 -3.17 -10.93 6.94
CA GLU A 136 -4.40 -10.81 7.73
C GLU A 136 -4.13 -10.12 9.08
N SER A 137 -3.09 -10.56 9.76
CA SER A 137 -2.69 -10.04 11.07
C SER A 137 -2.02 -8.66 11.04
N ALA A 138 -1.71 -8.13 9.86
CA ALA A 138 -1.21 -6.77 9.67
C ALA A 138 -2.35 -5.77 9.40
N ILE A 139 -3.56 -6.26 9.07
CA ILE A 139 -4.74 -5.42 8.89
C ILE A 139 -5.32 -5.10 10.27
N PHE A 140 -5.39 -3.82 10.62
CA PHE A 140 -6.06 -3.39 11.84
C PHE A 140 -7.06 -2.26 11.57
N ASN A 141 -8.11 -2.22 12.38
CA ASN A 141 -9.16 -1.21 12.26
C ASN A 141 -8.71 0.11 12.89
N ILE A 142 -9.04 1.22 12.24
CA ILE A 142 -8.87 2.56 12.80
C ILE A 142 -10.02 2.80 13.78
N LYS A 143 -9.69 2.94 15.07
CA LYS A 143 -10.68 2.97 16.14
C LYS A 143 -11.64 4.16 16.02
N GLU A 144 -11.12 5.30 15.58
CA GLU A 144 -11.82 6.56 15.46
C GLU A 144 -12.66 6.66 14.17
N ILE A 145 -12.43 5.77 13.20
CA ILE A 145 -13.05 5.83 11.87
C ILE A 145 -13.69 4.47 11.55
N PRO A 146 -14.99 4.30 11.81
CA PRO A 146 -15.72 3.07 11.45
C PRO A 146 -15.54 2.73 9.98
N ASN A 147 -15.52 1.43 9.67
CA ASN A 147 -15.33 0.87 8.33
C ASN A 147 -13.95 1.14 7.69
N LEU A 148 -13.01 1.80 8.38
CA LEU A 148 -11.64 1.98 7.90
C LEU A 148 -10.67 1.00 8.57
N SER A 149 -9.96 0.25 7.75
CA SER A 149 -8.81 -0.56 8.15
C SER A 149 -7.53 -0.03 7.50
N LEU A 150 -6.39 -0.36 8.09
CA LEU A 150 -5.06 0.04 7.64
C LEU A 150 -4.09 -1.13 7.65
N ILE A 151 -3.27 -1.23 6.61
CA ILE A 151 -1.95 -1.86 6.66
C ILE A 151 -0.93 -0.73 6.71
N SER A 152 -0.23 -0.60 7.84
CA SER A 152 0.70 0.49 8.06
C SER A 152 2.07 0.26 7.42
N SER A 153 2.72 1.36 7.06
CA SER A 153 4.14 1.39 6.80
C SER A 153 4.93 1.46 8.13
N VAL A 154 6.25 1.35 8.06
CA VAL A 154 7.15 1.56 9.20
C VAL A 154 8.29 2.49 8.78
N VAL A 155 8.64 3.43 9.66
CA VAL A 155 9.92 4.12 9.63
C VAL A 155 10.97 3.15 10.15
N ASP A 156 11.44 2.27 9.27
CA ASP A 156 12.69 1.53 9.46
C ASP A 156 13.59 1.71 8.23
N LEU A 157 13.44 2.84 7.55
CA LEU A 157 13.96 3.00 6.19
C LEU A 157 15.45 3.15 6.11
N SER A 158 16.06 3.84 7.07
CA SER A 158 17.51 3.94 7.07
C SER A 158 18.15 2.55 7.12
N ALA A 159 17.51 1.56 7.77
CA ALA A 159 17.98 0.18 7.78
C ALA A 159 17.53 -0.59 6.53
N ALA A 160 16.25 -0.51 6.15
CA ALA A 160 15.68 -1.22 5.01
C ALA A 160 16.24 -0.79 3.65
N GLU A 161 16.52 0.50 3.45
CA GLU A 161 17.09 1.05 2.22
C GLU A 161 18.57 0.64 2.09
N ILE A 162 19.30 0.54 3.21
CA ILE A 162 20.64 -0.07 3.26
C ILE A 162 20.57 -1.57 2.96
N GLU A 163 19.63 -2.30 3.56
CA GLU A 163 19.48 -3.75 3.41
C GLU A 163 19.02 -4.13 1.99
N LEU A 164 18.05 -3.40 1.41
CA LEU A 164 17.62 -3.54 0.02
C LEU A 164 18.72 -3.14 -0.97
N SER A 165 19.48 -2.07 -0.69
CA SER A 165 20.65 -1.69 -1.49
C SER A 165 21.78 -2.71 -1.44
N GLN A 166 21.95 -3.41 -0.32
CA GLN A 166 22.90 -4.52 -0.18
C GLN A 166 22.43 -5.78 -0.93
N LEU A 167 21.13 -6.09 -0.89
CA LEU A 167 20.53 -7.18 -1.65
C LEU A 167 20.58 -6.96 -3.16
N GLU A 168 20.45 -5.72 -3.63
CA GLU A 168 20.64 -5.37 -5.06
C GLU A 168 22.12 -5.41 -5.48
N ARG A 169 23.05 -4.96 -4.61
CA ARG A 169 24.50 -5.06 -4.86
C ARG A 169 25.02 -6.50 -4.89
N GLY A 170 24.41 -7.40 -4.11
CA GLY A 170 24.74 -8.83 -4.12
C GLY A 170 24.48 -9.54 -5.45
N LYS A 171 23.71 -8.95 -6.37
CA LYS A 171 23.48 -9.48 -7.73
C LYS A 171 24.54 -9.10 -8.76
N PHE A 172 25.49 -8.20 -8.42
CA PHE A 172 26.56 -7.78 -9.34
C PHE A 172 27.95 -8.35 -9.01
N VAL A 173 28.08 -9.20 -8.00
CA VAL A 173 29.33 -9.95 -7.78
C VAL A 173 29.23 -11.31 -8.46
N LEU A 174 29.20 -11.31 -9.79
CA LEU A 174 29.63 -12.48 -10.56
C LEU A 174 31.16 -12.44 -10.62
N LYS A 175 31.73 -13.47 -9.98
CA LYS A 175 33.13 -13.91 -9.98
C LYS A 175 34.00 -13.29 -11.08
N ALA A 176 35.08 -12.64 -10.65
CA ALA A 176 36.32 -12.58 -11.43
C ALA A 176 37.45 -13.20 -10.59
N HIS A 177 37.96 -14.32 -11.13
CA HIS A 177 39.14 -15.12 -10.76
C HIS A 177 39.05 -16.02 -9.52
#